data_AF-A0A137QED9-F1
#
_entry.id   AF-A0A137QED9-F1
#
_cell.length_a   1.000
_cell.length_b   1.000
_cell.length_c   1.000
_cell.angle_alpha   90.00
_cell.angle_beta   90.00
_cell.angle_gamma   90.00
#
_symmetry.space_group_name_H-M   'P 1'
#
loop_
_entity.id
_entity.type
_entity.pdbx_description
1 polymer ?
#
loop_
_entity_poly.entity_id
_entity_poly.type
_entity_poly.pdbx_seq_one_letter_code
_entity_poly.pdbx_strand_id
1 'polypeptide(L)'
;MAPVALQHLIIKSGVSHILINEDNKELKNRLQKVREDPVVDITVSNIPSWVKLFSTEYSVEKPPPENYNLVSLCIVLHSSGSTALLELNPWTHRMVHTTLWQPWYGERDICGQVMSTPSIPMAGTAGVMQALFLASSGIIISGFQPTSPPTLPNPQNVWTNMIATESTYGFVLQPFFSVWSEDPDKVKTLASLKGVMFGGGPLPRAVGDKLAEKGVNISTFFGLSEGSLMNKVFPRKMGLNWEWFSFYSLVNPAF
;
A
#
# COMPACT_ATOMS: atom_id res chain seq x y z
N MET A 1 13.70 2.22 -9.01
CA MET A 1 14.33 0.88 -9.18
C MET A 1 15.42 0.99 -10.25
N ALA A 2 16.62 0.45 -10.02
CA ALA A 2 17.71 0.46 -11.01
C ALA A 2 17.41 -0.45 -12.22
N PRO A 3 18.04 -0.25 -13.39
CA PRO A 3 17.85 -1.10 -14.58
C PRO A 3 18.12 -2.59 -14.33
N VAL A 4 19.22 -2.92 -13.64
CA VAL A 4 19.62 -4.30 -13.31
C VAL A 4 18.55 -4.99 -12.45
N ALA A 5 17.98 -4.29 -11.47
CA ALA A 5 16.92 -4.83 -10.63
C ALA A 5 15.63 -5.11 -11.42
N LEU A 6 15.31 -4.28 -12.41
CA LEU A 6 14.15 -4.49 -13.29
C LEU A 6 14.33 -5.73 -14.17
N GLN A 7 15.49 -5.87 -14.82
CA GLN A 7 15.81 -7.05 -15.63
C GLN A 7 15.80 -8.33 -14.79
N HIS A 8 16.45 -8.31 -13.62
CA HIS A 8 16.45 -9.42 -12.67
C HIS A 8 15.03 -9.85 -12.29
N LEU A 9 14.14 -8.90 -11.97
CA LEU A 9 12.75 -9.22 -11.64
C LEU A 9 11.99 -9.81 -12.83
N ILE A 10 12.17 -9.28 -14.04
CA ILE A 10 11.50 -9.79 -15.24
C ILE A 10 11.90 -11.24 -15.49
N ILE A 11 13.20 -11.53 -15.48
CA ILE A 11 13.73 -12.89 -15.67
C ILE A 11 13.26 -13.82 -14.56
N LYS A 12 13.41 -13.41 -13.30
CA LYS A 12 13.09 -14.26 -12.13
C LYS A 12 11.60 -14.54 -11.98
N SER A 13 10.74 -13.60 -12.37
CA SER A 13 9.28 -13.78 -12.26
C SER A 13 8.67 -14.54 -13.44
N GLY A 14 9.37 -14.63 -14.57
CA GLY A 14 8.84 -15.28 -15.77
C GLY A 14 7.64 -14.55 -16.38
N VAL A 15 7.50 -13.26 -16.11
CA VAL A 15 6.44 -12.43 -16.69
C VAL A 15 6.60 -12.34 -18.20
N SER A 16 5.51 -12.59 -18.95
CA SER A 16 5.46 -12.49 -20.41
C SER A 16 4.83 -11.17 -20.90
N HIS A 17 4.11 -10.46 -20.02
CA HIS A 17 3.39 -9.25 -20.38
C HIS A 17 3.51 -8.18 -19.30
N ILE A 18 3.86 -6.96 -19.70
CA ILE A 18 4.02 -5.81 -18.79
C ILE A 18 3.09 -4.70 -19.25
N LEU A 19 2.28 -4.20 -18.30
CA LEU A 19 1.42 -3.05 -18.50
C LEU A 19 2.10 -1.80 -17.93
N ILE A 20 2.18 -0.72 -18.72
CA ILE A 20 2.76 0.56 -18.30
C ILE A 20 1.81 1.71 -18.61
N ASN A 21 1.91 2.82 -17.88
CA ASN A 21 1.19 4.03 -18.29
C ASN A 21 1.81 4.61 -19.56
N GLU A 22 0.96 5.12 -20.46
CA GLU A 22 1.37 5.68 -21.76
C GLU A 22 2.38 6.83 -21.63
N ASP A 23 2.29 7.60 -20.55
CA ASP A 23 3.12 8.77 -20.27
C ASP A 23 4.49 8.41 -19.65
N ASN A 24 4.71 7.16 -19.23
CA ASN A 24 5.95 6.74 -18.58
C ASN A 24 7.06 6.41 -19.60
N LYS A 25 7.55 7.46 -20.28
CA LYS A 25 8.62 7.37 -21.29
C LYS A 25 9.91 6.77 -20.73
N GLU A 26 10.24 7.07 -19.47
CA GLU A 26 11.44 6.53 -18.83
C GLU A 26 11.37 5.00 -18.70
N LEU A 27 10.27 4.47 -18.16
CA LEU A 27 10.09 3.03 -18.03
C LEU A 27 10.03 2.35 -19.40
N LYS A 28 9.39 2.97 -20.39
CA LYS A 28 9.35 2.46 -21.77
C LYS A 28 10.75 2.30 -22.35
N ASN A 29 11.60 3.32 -22.22
CA ASN A 29 12.99 3.28 -22.68
C ASN A 29 13.80 2.20 -21.96
N ARG A 30 13.56 2.03 -20.65
CA ARG A 30 14.24 0.99 -19.86
C ARG A 30 13.80 -0.41 -20.27
N LEU A 31 12.51 -0.65 -20.49
CA LEU A 31 11.99 -1.92 -20.98
C LEU A 31 12.50 -2.23 -22.39
N GLN A 32 12.66 -1.23 -23.26
CA GLN A 32 13.27 -1.42 -24.57
C GLN A 32 14.70 -1.94 -24.46
N LYS A 33 15.52 -1.38 -23.57
CA LYS A 33 16.89 -1.87 -23.31
C LYS A 33 16.89 -3.28 -22.73
N VAL A 34 15.98 -3.58 -21.81
CA VAL A 34 15.88 -4.94 -21.22
C VAL A 34 15.52 -5.98 -22.28
N ARG A 35 14.74 -5.61 -23.30
CA ARG A 35 14.40 -6.49 -24.44
C ARG A 35 15.52 -6.71 -25.45
N GLU A 36 16.65 -6.02 -25.32
CA GLU A 36 17.84 -6.30 -26.13
C GLU A 36 18.54 -7.59 -25.66
N ASP A 37 18.26 -8.05 -24.43
CA ASP A 37 18.70 -9.35 -23.92
C ASP A 37 17.91 -10.49 -24.58
N PRO A 38 18.56 -11.42 -25.33
CA PRO A 38 17.89 -12.51 -26.01
C PRO A 38 17.11 -13.47 -25.10
N VAL A 39 17.40 -13.49 -23.78
CA VAL A 39 16.71 -14.34 -22.81
C VAL A 39 15.36 -13.75 -22.37
N VAL A 40 15.12 -12.45 -22.63
CA VAL A 40 13.91 -11.75 -22.21
C VAL A 40 12.88 -11.68 -23.33
N ASP A 41 11.84 -12.51 -23.24
CA ASP A 41 10.67 -12.45 -24.12
C ASP A 41 9.46 -11.83 -23.40
N ILE A 42 9.27 -10.53 -23.59
CA ILE A 42 8.14 -9.78 -23.00
C ILE A 42 7.40 -8.93 -24.04
N THR A 43 6.09 -8.88 -23.88
CA THR A 43 5.22 -7.90 -24.54
C THR A 43 4.93 -6.74 -23.60
N VAL A 44 4.95 -5.51 -24.13
CA VAL A 44 4.65 -4.30 -23.35
C VAL A 44 3.42 -3.62 -23.95
N SER A 45 2.38 -3.43 -23.14
CA SER A 45 1.16 -2.71 -23.53
C SER A 45 0.94 -1.48 -22.64
N ASN A 46 0.21 -0.51 -23.17
CA ASN A 46 -0.17 0.67 -22.41
C ASN A 46 -1.47 0.43 -21.64
N ILE A 47 -1.50 0.81 -20.37
CA ILE A 47 -2.71 0.97 -19.58
C ILE A 47 -3.48 2.16 -20.17
N PRO A 48 -4.78 2.02 -20.51
CA PRO A 48 -5.58 3.14 -20.96
C PRO A 48 -5.61 4.27 -19.91
N SER A 49 -5.68 5.52 -20.35
CA SER A 49 -5.77 6.65 -19.42
C SER A 49 -7.04 6.56 -18.56
N TRP A 50 -7.04 7.23 -17.40
CA TRP A 50 -8.21 7.28 -16.53
C TRP A 50 -9.47 7.70 -17.29
N VAL A 51 -9.38 8.71 -18.15
CA VAL A 51 -10.50 9.17 -18.99
C VAL A 51 -11.03 8.07 -19.90
N LYS A 52 -10.16 7.23 -20.48
CA LYS A 52 -10.58 6.11 -21.32
C LYS A 52 -11.20 4.97 -20.50
N LEU A 53 -10.60 4.63 -19.35
CA LEU A 53 -11.07 3.53 -18.49
C LEU A 53 -12.46 3.78 -17.90
N PHE A 54 -12.79 5.03 -17.59
CA PHE A 54 -14.05 5.42 -16.98
C PHE A 54 -15.00 6.17 -17.94
N SER A 55 -14.67 6.18 -19.24
CA SER A 55 -15.59 6.70 -20.27
C SER A 55 -16.73 5.72 -20.50
N THR A 56 -17.93 6.24 -20.72
CA THR A 56 -19.11 5.47 -21.12
C THR A 56 -19.10 5.07 -22.61
N GLU A 57 -18.11 5.54 -23.36
CA GLU A 57 -17.99 5.30 -24.81
C GLU A 57 -17.45 3.89 -25.14
N TYR A 58 -16.82 3.22 -24.18
CA TYR A 58 -16.24 1.89 -24.37
C TYR A 58 -17.05 0.84 -23.63
N SER A 59 -17.60 -0.13 -24.37
CA SER A 59 -18.16 -1.35 -23.78
C SER A 59 -17.03 -2.35 -23.59
N VAL A 60 -16.77 -2.74 -22.34
CA VAL A 60 -15.78 -3.78 -22.01
C VAL A 60 -16.54 -5.09 -21.82
N GLU A 61 -16.19 -6.10 -22.60
CA GLU A 61 -16.68 -7.46 -22.37
C GLU A 61 -16.08 -7.98 -21.07
N LYS A 62 -16.94 -8.28 -20.09
CA LYS A 62 -16.48 -8.85 -18.82
C LYS A 62 -16.07 -10.31 -19.07
N PRO A 63 -14.83 -10.72 -18.76
CA PRO A 63 -14.45 -12.12 -18.88
C PRO A 63 -15.33 -12.98 -17.96
N PRO A 64 -15.57 -14.24 -18.32
CA PRO A 64 -16.31 -15.16 -17.46
C PRO A 64 -15.58 -15.32 -16.12
N PRO A 65 -16.33 -15.52 -15.01
CA PRO A 65 -15.70 -15.79 -13.72
C PRO A 65 -14.91 -17.10 -13.80
N GLU A 66 -13.66 -17.06 -13.37
CA GLU A 66 -12.82 -18.24 -13.23
C GLU A 66 -12.90 -18.78 -11.80
N ASN A 67 -12.89 -20.11 -11.67
CA ASN A 67 -12.77 -20.77 -10.37
C ASN A 67 -11.29 -20.98 -10.05
N TYR A 68 -10.82 -20.29 -9.02
CA TYR A 68 -9.43 -20.41 -8.57
C TYR A 68 -9.29 -21.42 -7.43
N ASN A 69 -8.18 -22.16 -7.43
CA ASN A 69 -7.81 -23.04 -6.32
C ASN A 69 -7.17 -22.21 -5.20
N LEU A 70 -7.59 -22.42 -3.94
CA LEU A 70 -7.01 -21.72 -2.79
C LEU A 70 -5.48 -21.89 -2.66
N VAL A 71 -4.91 -23.00 -3.16
CA VAL A 71 -3.46 -23.22 -3.10
C VAL A 71 -2.70 -22.73 -4.35
N SER A 72 -3.40 -22.31 -5.41
CA SER A 72 -2.72 -21.78 -6.60
C SER A 72 -2.15 -20.38 -6.32
N LEU A 73 -1.11 -20.03 -7.06
CA LEU A 73 -0.53 -18.69 -7.07
C LEU A 73 -1.58 -17.66 -7.46
N CYS A 74 -1.66 -16.57 -6.71
CA CYS A 74 -2.57 -15.45 -6.94
C CYS A 74 -1.80 -14.18 -7.33
N ILE A 75 -0.81 -13.79 -6.52
CA ILE A 75 -0.02 -12.57 -6.71
C ILE A 75 1.44 -12.88 -6.39
N VAL A 76 2.38 -12.25 -7.09
CA VAL A 76 3.80 -12.25 -6.72
C VAL A 76 4.18 -10.83 -6.30
N LEU A 77 4.71 -10.70 -5.09
CA LEU A 77 5.24 -9.44 -4.57
C LEU A 77 6.77 -9.51 -4.56
N HIS A 78 7.45 -8.37 -4.60
CA HIS A 78 8.88 -8.34 -4.32
C HIS A 78 9.14 -7.82 -2.91
N SER A 79 10.20 -8.31 -2.25
CA SER A 79 10.67 -7.73 -0.99
C SER A 79 11.20 -6.30 -1.22
N SER A 80 11.26 -5.46 -0.19
CA SER A 80 11.76 -4.07 -0.30
C SER A 80 13.28 -3.98 -0.51
N GLY A 81 13.99 -5.11 -0.57
CA GLY A 81 15.41 -5.20 -0.94
C GLY A 81 16.36 -4.64 0.11
N SER A 82 16.58 -5.37 1.20
CA SER A 82 17.76 -5.19 2.05
C SER A 82 19.02 -5.82 1.43
N THR A 83 18.83 -6.70 0.44
CA THR A 83 19.86 -7.35 -0.37
C THR A 83 19.95 -6.70 -1.76
N ALA A 84 21.13 -6.75 -2.40
CA ALA A 84 21.39 -6.12 -3.70
C ALA A 84 20.44 -6.58 -4.84
N LEU A 85 19.79 -7.74 -4.68
CA LEU A 85 18.79 -8.28 -5.60
C LEU A 85 17.47 -8.52 -4.85
N LEU A 86 16.36 -8.21 -5.52
CA LEU A 86 15.01 -8.34 -4.98
C LEU A 86 14.56 -9.82 -5.00
N GLU A 87 13.98 -10.26 -3.89
CA GLU A 87 13.37 -11.58 -3.76
C GLU A 87 11.89 -11.54 -4.15
N LEU A 88 11.41 -12.63 -4.75
CA LEU A 88 10.01 -12.78 -5.14
C LEU A 88 9.27 -13.60 -4.09
N ASN A 89 8.16 -13.06 -3.62
CA ASN A 89 7.31 -13.59 -2.59
C ASN A 89 5.96 -14.00 -3.21
N PRO A 90 5.80 -15.28 -3.60
CA PRO A 90 4.56 -15.79 -4.17
C PRO A 90 3.49 -15.90 -3.09
N TRP A 91 2.30 -15.36 -3.36
CA TRP A 91 1.13 -15.45 -2.51
C TRP A 91 0.07 -16.32 -3.16
N THR A 92 -0.41 -17.32 -2.42
CA THR A 92 -1.54 -18.14 -2.86
C THR A 92 -2.87 -17.42 -2.67
N HIS A 93 -3.93 -17.87 -3.34
CA HIS A 93 -5.28 -17.36 -3.09
C HIS A 93 -5.69 -17.47 -1.61
N ARG A 94 -5.24 -18.51 -0.90
CA ARG A 94 -5.45 -18.67 0.55
C ARG A 94 -4.83 -17.53 1.35
N MET A 95 -3.60 -17.13 1.03
CA MET A 95 -2.91 -16.03 1.72
C MET A 95 -3.61 -14.69 1.48
N VAL A 96 -4.02 -14.43 0.24
CA VAL A 96 -4.82 -13.25 -0.11
C VAL A 96 -6.15 -13.27 0.63
N HIS A 97 -6.83 -14.41 0.67
CA HIS A 97 -8.09 -14.57 1.39
C HIS A 97 -7.94 -14.31 2.89
N THR A 98 -6.94 -14.89 3.57
CA THR A 98 -6.66 -14.59 4.98
C THR A 98 -6.44 -13.10 5.22
N THR A 99 -5.74 -12.44 4.31
CA THR A 99 -5.49 -11.00 4.37
C THR A 99 -6.78 -10.17 4.24
N LEU A 100 -7.69 -10.56 3.35
CA LEU A 100 -9.00 -9.90 3.19
C LEU A 100 -9.80 -9.89 4.51
N TRP A 101 -9.64 -10.91 5.36
CA TRP A 101 -10.37 -10.98 6.62
C TRP A 101 -9.77 -10.13 7.75
N GLN A 102 -8.52 -9.70 7.65
CA GLN A 102 -7.82 -9.00 8.75
C GLN A 102 -8.56 -7.76 9.31
N PRO A 103 -9.18 -6.89 8.48
CA PRO A 103 -9.95 -5.76 8.99
C PRO A 103 -11.10 -6.17 9.93
N TRP A 104 -11.68 -7.36 9.72
CA TRP A 104 -12.81 -7.88 10.51
C TRP A 104 -12.41 -8.30 11.93
N TYR A 105 -11.11 -8.50 12.17
CA TYR A 105 -10.55 -8.83 13.49
C TYR A 105 -9.90 -7.62 14.17
N GLY A 106 -10.14 -6.41 13.64
CA GLY A 106 -9.81 -5.14 14.29
C GLY A 106 -10.76 -4.81 15.44
N GLU A 107 -10.46 -3.75 16.18
CA GLU A 107 -11.27 -3.34 17.36
C GLU A 107 -12.32 -2.27 17.05
N ARG A 108 -12.34 -1.78 15.81
CA ARG A 108 -13.20 -0.72 15.31
C ARG A 108 -13.86 -1.15 14.01
N ASP A 109 -15.11 -0.74 13.84
CA ASP A 109 -15.78 -0.79 12.55
C ASP A 109 -15.22 0.32 11.65
N ILE A 110 -14.70 -0.09 10.49
CA ILE A 110 -14.11 0.81 9.49
C ILE A 110 -14.97 0.95 8.23
N CYS A 111 -16.16 0.35 8.22
CA CYS A 111 -17.10 0.51 7.11
C CYS A 111 -17.52 1.98 6.97
N GLY A 112 -17.49 2.49 5.74
CA GLY A 112 -17.81 3.89 5.42
C GLY A 112 -16.78 4.90 5.94
N GLN A 113 -15.64 4.46 6.46
CA GLN A 113 -14.57 5.35 6.91
C GLN A 113 -13.63 5.70 5.77
N VAL A 114 -13.13 6.93 5.73
CA VAL A 114 -12.19 7.39 4.71
C VAL A 114 -10.77 7.32 5.25
N MET A 115 -9.90 6.59 4.59
CA MET A 115 -8.49 6.44 4.94
C MET A 115 -7.60 7.07 3.88
N SER A 116 -6.85 8.09 4.29
CA SER A 116 -5.85 8.73 3.44
C SER A 116 -4.63 7.85 3.28
N THR A 117 -4.30 7.49 2.04
CA THR A 117 -3.11 6.69 1.70
C THR A 117 -2.25 7.21 0.53
N PRO A 118 -2.31 8.49 0.09
CA PRO A 118 -1.60 8.95 -1.10
C PRO A 118 -0.07 8.86 -0.99
N SER A 119 0.45 8.68 0.23
CA SER A 119 1.89 8.48 0.48
C SER A 119 2.38 7.04 0.32
N ILE A 120 1.47 6.06 0.25
CA ILE A 120 1.84 4.64 0.32
C ILE A 120 1.99 4.06 -1.09
N PRO A 121 3.19 3.59 -1.48
CA PRO A 121 3.40 3.03 -2.81
C PRO A 121 2.62 1.73 -3.04
N MET A 122 2.01 1.60 -4.22
CA MET A 122 1.23 0.41 -4.61
C MET A 122 2.08 -0.84 -4.86
N ALA A 123 3.37 -0.68 -5.20
CA ALA A 123 4.23 -1.79 -5.61
C ALA A 123 4.61 -2.77 -4.47
N GLY A 124 4.51 -2.33 -3.22
CA GLY A 124 4.84 -3.16 -2.05
C GLY A 124 3.61 -3.82 -1.42
N THR A 125 3.86 -4.69 -0.44
CA THR A 125 2.80 -5.34 0.35
C THR A 125 1.83 -4.30 0.93
N ALA A 126 2.30 -3.21 1.53
CA ALA A 126 1.44 -2.13 2.05
C ALA A 126 0.50 -1.50 1.00
N GLY A 127 0.92 -1.48 -0.27
CA GLY A 127 0.10 -1.07 -1.40
C GLY A 127 -1.05 -2.03 -1.68
N VAL A 128 -0.70 -3.30 -1.88
CA VAL A 128 -1.67 -4.38 -2.15
C VAL A 128 -2.69 -4.51 -1.02
N MET A 129 -2.23 -4.38 0.22
CA MET A 129 -3.08 -4.42 1.43
C MET A 129 -4.23 -3.41 1.39
N GLN A 130 -4.02 -2.20 0.85
CA GLN A 130 -5.07 -1.19 0.75
C GLN A 130 -6.19 -1.63 -0.19
N ALA A 131 -5.83 -2.21 -1.34
CA ALA A 131 -6.80 -2.73 -2.30
C ALA A 131 -7.59 -3.91 -1.73
N LEU A 132 -6.92 -4.79 -0.95
CA LEU A 132 -7.58 -5.90 -0.27
C LEU A 132 -8.55 -5.40 0.81
N PHE A 133 -8.14 -4.43 1.64
CA PHE A 133 -9.03 -3.87 2.66
C PHE A 133 -10.25 -3.17 2.05
N LEU A 134 -10.05 -2.38 0.99
CA LEU A 134 -11.14 -1.78 0.22
C LEU A 134 -12.16 -2.84 -0.25
N ALA A 135 -11.67 -3.98 -0.75
CA ALA A 135 -12.52 -5.04 -1.30
C ALA A 135 -13.32 -5.80 -0.22
N SER A 136 -12.86 -5.85 1.03
CA SER A 136 -13.45 -6.72 2.06
C SER A 136 -14.12 -6.01 3.23
N SER A 137 -13.86 -4.73 3.47
CA SER A 137 -14.26 -4.07 4.73
C SER A 137 -15.15 -2.84 4.56
N GLY A 138 -15.43 -2.40 3.33
CA GLY A 138 -16.19 -1.18 3.08
C GLY A 138 -15.46 0.12 3.49
N ILE A 139 -14.15 0.05 3.75
CA ILE A 139 -13.31 1.24 3.94
C ILE A 139 -13.14 1.97 2.61
N ILE A 140 -13.13 3.29 2.64
CA ILE A 140 -12.91 4.14 1.46
C ILE A 140 -11.45 4.57 1.48
N ILE A 141 -10.72 4.33 0.38
CA ILE A 141 -9.33 4.78 0.24
C ILE A 141 -9.30 6.11 -0.48
N SER A 142 -8.65 7.11 0.09
CA SER A 142 -8.39 8.39 -0.57
C SER A 142 -6.95 8.48 -1.04
N GLY A 143 -6.78 9.00 -2.26
CA GLY A 143 -5.49 9.14 -2.93
C GLY A 143 -5.42 10.43 -3.75
N PHE A 144 -4.29 10.66 -4.40
CA PHE A 144 -4.17 11.77 -5.34
C PHE A 144 -5.09 11.58 -6.54
N GLN A 145 -5.55 12.70 -7.11
CA GLN A 145 -6.26 12.69 -8.38
C GLN A 145 -5.36 12.03 -9.45
N PRO A 146 -5.92 11.17 -10.32
CA PRO A 146 -5.16 10.58 -11.42
C PRO A 146 -4.65 11.67 -12.36
N THR A 147 -3.32 11.86 -12.40
CA THR A 147 -2.64 12.81 -13.29
C THR A 147 -1.54 12.11 -14.08
N SER A 148 -1.18 12.71 -15.22
CA SER A 148 -0.11 12.25 -16.11
C SER A 148 0.85 13.43 -16.36
N PRO A 149 1.98 13.55 -15.64
CA PRO A 149 2.56 12.54 -14.77
C PRO A 149 1.87 12.40 -13.39
N PRO A 150 2.03 11.26 -12.69
CA PRO A 150 1.52 11.07 -11.34
C PRO A 150 2.09 12.08 -10.34
N THR A 151 1.26 12.56 -9.42
CA THR A 151 1.68 13.43 -8.33
C THR A 151 2.56 12.66 -7.34
N LEU A 152 3.78 13.16 -7.08
CA LEU A 152 4.68 12.57 -6.08
C LEU A 152 4.29 13.03 -4.67
N PRO A 153 4.23 12.12 -3.68
CA PRO A 153 3.86 12.48 -2.33
C PRO A 153 4.94 13.29 -1.62
N ASN A 154 4.51 14.32 -0.89
CA ASN A 154 5.31 15.09 0.05
C ASN A 154 4.45 15.46 1.28
N PRO A 155 5.05 15.93 2.39
CA PRO A 155 4.29 16.22 3.60
C PRO A 155 3.13 17.21 3.39
N GLN A 156 3.25 18.16 2.46
CA GLN A 156 2.24 19.19 2.25
C GLN A 156 1.06 18.70 1.40
N ASN A 157 1.33 18.06 0.25
CA ASN A 157 0.24 17.61 -0.62
C ASN A 157 -0.53 16.42 -0.04
N VAL A 158 0.13 15.54 0.72
CA VAL A 158 -0.53 14.46 1.46
C VAL A 158 -1.42 15.03 2.55
N TRP A 159 -0.95 16.06 3.27
CA TRP A 159 -1.77 16.77 4.25
C TRP A 159 -3.02 17.38 3.58
N THR A 160 -2.82 18.17 2.52
CA THR A 160 -3.93 18.79 1.78
C THR A 160 -4.95 17.75 1.29
N ASN A 161 -4.48 16.61 0.78
CA ASN A 161 -5.36 15.53 0.34
C ASN A 161 -6.16 14.91 1.49
N MET A 162 -5.51 14.64 2.63
CA MET A 162 -6.16 14.09 3.82
C MET A 162 -7.30 14.98 4.32
N ILE A 163 -7.08 16.30 4.36
CA ILE A 163 -8.09 17.28 4.78
C ILE A 163 -9.21 17.40 3.73
N ALA A 164 -8.85 17.55 2.45
CA ALA A 164 -9.83 17.73 1.37
C ALA A 164 -10.75 16.51 1.18
N THR A 165 -10.31 15.33 1.61
CA THR A 165 -11.08 14.09 1.51
C THR A 165 -11.82 13.75 2.80
N GLU A 166 -11.80 14.65 3.79
CA GLU A 166 -12.44 14.44 5.10
C GLU A 166 -12.05 13.11 5.73
N SER A 167 -10.77 12.75 5.57
CA SER A 167 -10.26 11.46 6.02
C SER A 167 -10.45 11.31 7.51
N THR A 168 -10.97 10.16 7.95
CA THR A 168 -11.09 9.82 9.37
C THR A 168 -9.92 8.97 9.85
N TYR A 169 -9.20 8.32 8.93
CA TYR A 169 -7.96 7.60 9.18
C TYR A 169 -6.84 8.04 8.23
N GLY A 170 -5.59 7.77 8.59
CA GLY A 170 -4.44 7.97 7.70
C GLY A 170 -3.44 6.82 7.77
N PHE A 171 -3.00 6.32 6.61
CA PHE A 171 -1.80 5.49 6.48
C PHE A 171 -0.70 6.34 5.85
N VAL A 172 0.30 6.69 6.66
CA VAL A 172 1.27 7.73 6.31
C VAL A 172 2.69 7.22 6.53
N LEU A 173 3.59 7.58 5.62
CA LEU A 173 5.02 7.35 5.78
C LEU A 173 5.57 8.07 7.03
N GLN A 174 6.45 7.39 7.78
CA GLN A 174 7.04 7.87 9.03
C GLN A 174 7.63 9.28 8.94
N PRO A 175 8.39 9.65 7.89
CA PRO A 175 9.01 10.96 7.82
C PRO A 175 8.00 12.12 7.82
N PHE A 176 6.77 11.88 7.37
CA PHE A 176 5.76 12.94 7.31
C PHE A 176 5.20 13.25 8.70
N PHE A 177 5.13 12.26 9.61
CA PHE A 177 4.80 12.50 11.01
C PHE A 177 5.80 13.43 11.69
N SER A 178 7.10 13.29 11.39
CA SER A 178 8.13 14.16 11.93
C SER A 178 7.99 15.61 11.47
N VAL A 179 7.51 15.83 10.24
CA VAL A 179 7.25 17.19 9.73
C VAL A 179 5.97 17.76 10.36
N TRP A 180 4.92 16.96 10.47
CA TRP A 180 3.64 17.41 11.00
C TRP A 180 3.64 17.58 12.52
N SER A 181 4.51 16.88 13.25
CA SER A 181 4.65 17.03 14.70
C SER A 181 5.15 18.41 15.12
N GLU A 182 5.81 19.14 14.22
CA GLU A 182 6.32 20.49 14.49
C GLU A 182 5.27 21.58 14.32
N ASP A 183 4.08 21.24 13.83
CA ASP A 183 2.98 22.17 13.61
C ASP A 183 1.82 21.84 14.57
N PRO A 184 1.57 22.67 15.61
CA PRO A 184 0.52 22.42 16.59
C PRO A 184 -0.89 22.25 16.00
N ASP A 185 -1.21 22.94 14.90
CA ASP A 185 -2.52 22.85 14.25
C ASP A 185 -2.67 21.52 13.51
N LYS A 186 -1.58 21.05 12.87
CA LYS A 186 -1.55 19.70 12.30
C LYS A 186 -1.66 18.64 13.39
N VAL A 187 -0.95 18.78 14.50
CA VAL A 187 -1.07 17.83 15.63
C VAL A 187 -2.50 17.78 16.18
N LYS A 188 -3.14 18.94 16.36
CA LYS A 188 -4.54 19.03 16.78
C LYS A 188 -5.48 18.33 15.79
N THR A 189 -5.22 18.47 14.50
CA THR A 189 -5.99 17.82 13.44
C THR A 189 -5.76 16.31 13.42
N LEU A 190 -4.52 15.83 13.57
CA LEU A 190 -4.23 14.41 13.72
C LEU A 190 -4.93 13.81 14.95
N ALA A 191 -5.06 14.58 16.02
CA ALA A 191 -5.75 14.16 17.24
C ALA A 191 -7.27 14.08 17.09
N SER A 192 -7.87 14.78 16.11
CA SER A 192 -9.30 14.65 15.80
C SER A 192 -9.62 13.44 14.91
N LEU A 193 -8.62 12.86 14.25
CA LEU A 193 -8.78 11.63 13.47
C LEU A 193 -9.10 10.43 14.37
N LYS A 194 -9.78 9.44 13.81
CA LYS A 194 -10.08 8.17 14.50
C LYS A 194 -8.82 7.34 14.74
N GLY A 195 -7.84 7.44 13.85
CA GLY A 195 -6.53 6.83 14.02
C GLY A 195 -5.60 7.09 12.84
N VAL A 196 -4.31 7.07 13.12
CA VAL A 196 -3.26 7.16 12.09
C VAL A 196 -2.29 6.01 12.27
N MET A 197 -1.75 5.52 11.17
CA MET A 197 -0.81 4.41 11.17
C MET A 197 0.39 4.66 10.27
N PHE A 198 1.49 4.01 10.63
CA PHE A 198 2.77 4.05 9.92
C PHE A 198 3.33 2.64 9.80
N GLY A 199 4.14 2.34 8.79
CA GLY A 199 4.69 0.99 8.58
C GLY A 199 5.89 0.97 7.65
N GLY A 200 6.65 -0.13 7.67
CA GLY A 200 7.88 -0.30 6.88
C GLY A 200 9.18 0.19 7.54
N GLY A 201 9.09 0.75 8.75
CA GLY A 201 10.22 1.28 9.52
C GLY A 201 9.78 1.89 10.85
N PRO A 202 10.71 2.14 11.79
CA PRO A 202 10.37 2.74 13.08
C PRO A 202 10.02 4.21 12.94
N LEU A 203 9.03 4.67 13.71
CA LEU A 203 8.80 6.09 13.95
C LEU A 203 9.76 6.54 15.07
N PRO A 204 10.45 7.70 14.94
CA PRO A 204 11.30 8.19 16.03
C PRO A 204 10.50 8.34 17.32
N ARG A 205 11.01 7.78 18.42
CA ARG A 205 10.29 7.73 19.70
C ARG A 205 9.81 9.10 20.17
N ALA A 206 10.68 10.11 20.09
CA ALA A 206 10.34 11.48 20.47
C ALA A 206 9.15 12.05 19.67
N VAL A 207 9.00 11.68 18.39
CA VAL A 207 7.89 12.11 17.54
C VAL A 207 6.61 11.39 17.95
N GLY A 208 6.66 10.07 18.13
CA GLY A 208 5.49 9.29 18.54
C GLY A 208 4.99 9.66 19.94
N ASP A 209 5.89 9.83 20.92
CA ASP A 209 5.55 10.26 22.28
C ASP A 209 4.89 11.64 22.27
N LYS A 210 5.49 12.62 21.58
CA LYS A 210 4.94 13.97 21.42
C LYS A 210 3.52 13.95 20.83
N LEU A 211 3.28 13.13 19.82
CA LEU A 211 1.96 13.02 19.19
C LEU A 211 0.96 12.29 20.10
N ALA A 212 1.37 11.20 20.74
CA ALA A 212 0.54 10.41 21.65
C ALA A 212 0.11 11.21 22.88
N GLU A 213 1.01 11.99 23.48
CA GLU A 213 0.73 12.92 24.58
C GLU A 213 -0.33 13.97 24.22
N LYS A 214 -0.39 14.37 22.95
CA LYS A 214 -1.41 15.30 22.42
C LYS A 214 -2.71 14.60 22.00
N GLY A 215 -2.83 13.30 22.27
CA GLY A 215 -4.05 12.53 22.06
C GLY A 215 -4.18 11.93 20.65
N VAL A 216 -3.15 12.01 19.81
CA VAL A 216 -3.15 11.36 18.50
C VAL A 216 -3.16 9.84 18.69
N ASN A 217 -4.15 9.16 18.10
CA ASN A 217 -4.24 7.70 18.14
C ASN A 217 -3.35 7.07 17.07
N ILE A 218 -2.07 6.96 17.37
CA ILE A 218 -1.06 6.37 16.47
C ILE A 218 -1.00 4.86 16.68
N SER A 219 -0.90 4.11 15.59
CA SER A 219 -0.70 2.66 15.62
C SER A 219 0.34 2.20 14.61
N THR A 220 1.03 1.11 14.93
CA THR A 220 2.00 0.50 14.04
C THR A 220 1.27 -0.37 13.00
N PHE A 221 1.71 -0.30 11.75
CA PHE A 221 1.40 -1.25 10.67
C PHE A 221 2.64 -2.13 10.48
N PHE A 222 2.63 -3.29 11.14
CA PHE A 222 3.72 -4.26 11.14
C PHE A 222 3.34 -5.48 10.30
N GLY A 223 4.07 -5.66 9.21
CA GLY A 223 3.88 -6.78 8.31
C GLY A 223 5.18 -7.21 7.65
N LEU A 224 5.13 -8.40 7.07
CA LEU A 224 6.22 -9.01 6.32
C LEU A 224 5.73 -9.30 4.90
N SER A 225 6.62 -9.26 3.93
CA SER A 225 6.25 -9.57 2.55
C SER A 225 5.84 -11.04 2.37
N GLU A 226 6.34 -11.93 3.22
CA GLU A 226 6.08 -13.37 3.21
C GLU A 226 4.78 -13.73 3.95
N GLY A 227 4.41 -12.94 4.95
CA GLY A 227 3.35 -13.28 5.89
C GLY A 227 2.18 -12.29 5.95
N SER A 228 2.19 -11.24 5.11
CA SER A 228 1.21 -10.14 5.15
C SER A 228 1.31 -9.31 6.44
N LEU A 229 0.24 -8.61 6.81
CA LEU A 229 0.11 -7.86 8.06
C LEU A 229 0.01 -8.81 9.26
N MET A 230 0.79 -8.55 10.31
CA MET A 230 0.91 -9.42 11.48
C MET A 230 0.08 -8.92 12.67
N ASN A 231 -0.01 -7.61 12.83
CA ASN A 231 -0.64 -7.00 13.99
C ASN A 231 -2.04 -6.47 13.68
N LYS A 232 -2.86 -6.39 14.73
CA LYS A 232 -4.16 -5.71 14.68
C LYS A 232 -3.98 -4.26 14.25
N VAL A 233 -4.60 -3.90 13.13
CA VAL A 233 -4.78 -2.51 12.73
C VAL A 233 -6.10 -1.95 13.27
N PHE A 234 -6.16 -0.62 13.37
CA PHE A 234 -7.31 0.13 13.90
C PHE A 234 -7.69 -0.20 15.37
N PRO A 235 -6.74 -0.14 16.32
CA PRO A 235 -7.02 -0.33 17.73
C PRO A 235 -7.94 0.78 18.30
N ARG A 236 -8.68 0.48 19.38
CA ARG A 236 -9.56 1.46 20.02
C ARG A 236 -8.81 2.68 20.54
N LYS A 237 -7.69 2.51 21.25
CA LYS A 237 -6.83 3.62 21.64
C LYS A 237 -5.47 3.09 22.09
N MET A 238 -4.39 3.56 21.47
CA MET A 238 -3.03 3.17 21.88
C MET A 238 -2.48 4.08 22.98
N GLY A 239 -2.76 5.38 22.90
CA GLY A 239 -2.18 6.36 23.83
C GLY A 239 -0.65 6.28 23.82
N LEU A 240 -0.03 6.29 25.01
CA LEU A 240 1.43 6.17 25.15
C LEU A 240 1.98 4.79 24.77
N ASN A 241 1.12 3.79 24.56
CA ASN A 241 1.55 2.46 24.10
C ASN A 241 1.65 2.37 22.56
N TRP A 242 1.77 3.49 21.85
CA TRP A 242 1.78 3.54 20.38
C TRP A 242 2.88 2.69 19.72
N GLU A 243 4.01 2.47 20.42
CA GLU A 243 5.10 1.58 19.98
C GLU A 243 4.74 0.09 20.04
N TRP A 244 3.74 -0.26 20.85
CA TRP A 244 3.33 -1.64 21.06
C TRP A 244 2.19 -2.02 20.11
N PHE A 245 2.06 -3.31 19.85
CA PHE A 245 0.94 -3.85 19.09
C PHE A 245 0.60 -5.25 19.58
N SER A 246 -0.61 -5.70 19.24
CA SER A 246 -1.04 -7.08 19.45
C SER A 246 -1.14 -7.79 18.11
N PHE A 247 -0.76 -9.07 18.06
CA PHE A 247 -0.99 -9.90 16.90
C PHE A 247 -2.49 -10.12 16.67
N TYR A 248 -2.87 -10.37 15.41
CA TYR A 248 -4.19 -10.90 15.12
C TYR A 248 -4.39 -12.25 15.80
N SER A 249 -5.62 -12.58 16.19
CA SER A 249 -5.96 -13.93 16.68
C SER A 249 -5.72 -15.03 15.64
N LEU A 250 -5.60 -14.64 14.37
CA LEU A 250 -5.26 -15.52 13.25
C LEU A 250 -3.74 -15.78 13.13
N VAL A 251 -2.91 -15.10 13.92
CA VAL A 251 -1.45 -15.22 13.90
C VAL A 251 -1.01 -15.89 15.20
N ASN A 252 -0.35 -17.04 15.07
CA ASN A 252 0.20 -17.82 16.18
C ASN A 252 1.73 -17.68 16.21
N PRO A 253 2.29 -16.66 16.90
CA PRO A 253 3.73 -16.53 17.02
C PRO A 253 4.30 -17.68 17.87
N ALA A 254 5.38 -18.30 17.39
CA ALA A 254 6.22 -19.19 18.19
C ALA A 254 7.41 -18.38 18.71
N PHE A 255 7.64 -18.41 20.02
CA PHE A 255 8.75 -17.74 20.70
C PHE A 255 9.71 -18.78 21.30
#